data_AF-A0A8H5GI54-F1
#
_entry.id   AF-A0A8H5GI54-F1
#
_cell.length_a   1.000
_cell.length_b   1.000
_cell.length_c   1.000
_cell.angle_alpha   90.00
_cell.angle_beta   90.00
_cell.angle_gamma   90.00
#
_symmetry.space_group_name_H-M   'P 1'
#
loop_
_entity.id
_entity.type
_entity.pdbx_description
1 polymer ?
#
loop_
_entity_poly.entity_id
_entity_poly.type
_entity_poly.pdbx_seq_one_letter_code
_entity_poly.pdbx_strand_id
1 'polypeptide(L)'
;MSDAGENTRTDVRDTVPTPSSSPPSTPTSSVALSMPENTNPNYVMLLSNINKAFDSLTVLTGSENWKMWYFHVNSALRVIRHQHFKSSGLHPGNTVKLACFTAITGKIDDKIMIHYIEELDAIELIKKLKQRFNPSSTVQESNELWKLFNLRKPVWEFDKLLDEAQDLWASIKKRDIDVSDQVFYSALVGIIPPHYHFVCSSYEATVDAAAATWDTTTAAEGEKPVYRAVDLIARLKKEFTNYCLSNARTYPSKKSDKKSSSTSQGSAQ
;
A
#
# COMPACT_ATOMS: atom_id res chain seq x y z
N MET A 1 80.62 0.20 -60.30
CA MET A 1 81.98 0.78 -60.21
C MET A 1 81.93 1.91 -59.21
N SER A 2 82.50 1.66 -58.04
CA SER A 2 83.31 2.55 -57.21
C SER A 2 83.11 2.16 -55.76
N ASP A 3 84.15 1.47 -55.32
CA ASP A 3 84.49 1.06 -53.98
C ASP A 3 85.17 2.23 -53.23
N ALA A 4 85.43 1.98 -51.96
CA ALA A 4 86.38 2.64 -51.06
C ALA A 4 85.86 3.77 -50.16
N GLY A 5 85.98 3.51 -48.85
CA GLY A 5 85.97 4.54 -47.82
C GLY A 5 85.84 4.05 -46.38
N GLU A 6 86.52 2.97 -46.00
CA GLU A 6 86.63 2.48 -44.62
C GLU A 6 87.54 3.40 -43.79
N ASN A 7 87.15 3.75 -42.55
CA ASN A 7 88.11 3.72 -41.43
C ASN A 7 87.44 3.70 -40.04
N THR A 8 87.64 2.55 -39.37
CA THR A 8 88.02 2.32 -37.95
C THR A 8 87.18 2.96 -36.83
N ARG A 9 86.40 2.24 -35.99
CA ARG A 9 86.57 1.02 -35.14
C ARG A 9 87.04 1.31 -33.70
N THR A 10 86.14 1.03 -32.74
CA THR A 10 86.28 0.29 -31.45
C THR A 10 84.89 0.37 -30.75
N ASP A 11 84.02 -0.64 -30.62
CA ASP A 11 84.13 -2.07 -30.27
C ASP A 11 84.80 -2.22 -28.89
N VAL A 12 84.27 -2.79 -27.80
CA VAL A 12 83.24 -3.82 -27.48
C VAL A 12 83.00 -3.67 -25.94
N ARG A 13 81.84 -3.90 -25.29
CA ARG A 13 81.32 -5.22 -24.84
C ARG A 13 80.03 -5.08 -24.00
N ASP A 14 78.97 -5.75 -24.47
CA ASP A 14 78.01 -6.65 -23.79
C ASP A 14 77.73 -6.46 -22.29
N THR A 15 76.48 -6.51 -21.77
CA THR A 15 75.58 -7.68 -21.78
C THR A 15 74.20 -7.29 -21.13
N VAL A 16 73.10 -7.85 -21.64
CA VAL A 16 71.71 -7.92 -21.09
C VAL A 16 71.44 -9.42 -20.78
N PRO A 17 70.55 -9.93 -19.86
CA PRO A 17 69.35 -9.37 -19.19
C PRO A 17 69.11 -9.70 -17.67
N THR A 18 68.01 -9.11 -17.16
CA THR A 18 67.18 -9.30 -15.94
C THR A 18 66.79 -10.73 -15.51
N PRO A 19 66.39 -10.96 -14.22
CA PRO A 19 64.98 -10.92 -13.73
C PRO A 19 64.86 -10.35 -12.28
N SER A 20 63.75 -10.06 -11.59
CA SER A 20 62.29 -10.02 -11.79
C SER A 20 61.67 -9.29 -10.57
N SER A 21 60.53 -8.62 -10.79
CA SER A 21 59.37 -8.38 -9.89
C SER A 21 59.50 -7.63 -8.56
N SER A 22 58.83 -6.46 -8.46
CA SER A 22 57.74 -6.18 -7.49
C SER A 22 56.97 -4.87 -7.81
N PRO A 23 55.68 -4.74 -7.43
CA PRO A 23 54.70 -3.80 -8.00
C PRO A 23 54.64 -2.42 -7.31
N PRO A 24 53.90 -1.43 -7.87
CA PRO A 24 53.90 -0.05 -7.39
C PRO A 24 53.04 0.13 -6.13
N SER A 25 53.58 0.87 -5.16
CA SER A 25 52.89 1.27 -3.93
C SER A 25 51.89 2.40 -4.16
N THR A 26 50.68 2.25 -3.62
CA THR A 26 49.82 3.34 -3.13
C THR A 26 49.24 2.88 -1.79
N PRO A 27 48.67 3.74 -0.92
CA PRO A 27 48.62 5.20 -0.93
C PRO A 27 48.93 5.84 0.45
N THR A 28 49.37 7.11 0.51
CA THR A 28 49.01 7.97 1.66
C THR A 28 49.04 9.44 1.22
N SER A 29 47.93 9.91 0.67
CA SER A 29 47.66 11.34 0.62
C SER A 29 46.58 11.61 1.66
N SER A 30 47.01 11.98 2.86
CA SER A 30 46.17 12.54 3.90
C SER A 30 45.72 13.93 3.47
N VAL A 31 44.73 13.99 2.58
CA VAL A 31 43.89 15.18 2.50
C VAL A 31 42.85 14.99 3.59
N ALA A 32 43.14 15.51 4.77
CA ALA A 32 42.11 15.77 5.75
C ALA A 32 41.05 16.64 5.04
N LEU A 33 39.89 16.06 4.74
CA LEU A 33 38.69 16.85 4.51
C LEU A 33 38.44 17.58 5.82
N SER A 34 38.91 18.82 5.91
CA SER A 34 38.39 19.78 6.88
C SER A 34 36.90 19.92 6.59
N MET A 35 36.09 19.10 7.25
CA MET A 35 34.68 19.40 7.45
C MET A 35 34.64 20.80 8.03
N PRO A 36 33.80 21.72 7.54
CA PRO A 36 33.56 22.95 8.27
C PRO A 36 32.92 22.53 9.59
N GLU A 37 33.73 22.48 10.63
CA GLU A 37 33.36 22.39 12.03
C GLU A 37 32.71 23.73 12.40
N ASN A 38 31.53 23.96 11.84
CA ASN A 38 30.63 25.02 12.24
C ASN A 38 29.29 24.40 12.65
N THR A 39 29.37 23.33 13.44
CA THR A 39 28.24 22.78 14.17
C THR A 39 28.03 23.66 15.39
N ASN A 40 27.05 24.56 15.30
CA ASN A 40 26.60 25.32 16.46
C ASN A 40 25.46 24.54 17.13
N PRO A 41 25.66 23.98 18.34
CA PRO A 41 24.59 23.26 19.04
C PRO A 41 23.40 24.16 19.42
N ASN A 42 23.60 25.48 19.43
CA ASN A 42 22.55 26.49 19.63
C ASN A 42 22.01 27.07 18.32
N TYR A 43 22.26 26.41 17.18
CA TYR A 43 21.74 26.85 15.89
C TYR A 43 20.21 26.86 15.91
N VAL A 44 19.64 28.02 15.60
CA VAL A 44 18.20 28.19 15.37
C VAL A 44 17.99 28.49 13.89
N MET A 45 17.22 27.63 13.21
CA MET A 45 16.83 27.87 11.84
C MET A 45 15.80 29.00 11.77
N LEU A 46 16.08 30.05 10.98
CA LEU A 46 15.13 31.14 10.76
C LEU A 46 13.87 30.65 10.04
N LEU A 47 12.71 31.15 10.48
CA LEU A 47 11.41 30.86 9.87
C LEU A 47 11.36 31.25 8.39
N SER A 48 12.08 32.29 7.98
CA SER A 48 12.20 32.70 6.57
C SER A 48 12.87 31.63 5.70
N ASN A 49 13.84 30.87 6.22
CA ASN A 49 14.47 29.77 5.49
C ASN A 49 13.52 28.58 5.34
N ILE A 50 12.69 28.34 6.36
CA ILE A 50 11.64 27.31 6.32
C ILE A 50 10.60 27.70 5.26
N ASN A 51 10.08 28.92 5.31
CA ASN A 51 9.09 29.40 4.33
C ASN A 51 9.63 29.36 2.90
N LYS A 52 10.89 29.76 2.67
CA LYS A 52 11.55 29.67 1.36
C LYS A 52 11.57 28.27 0.78
N ALA A 53 11.73 27.23 1.62
CA ALA A 53 11.68 25.85 1.15
C ALA A 53 10.28 25.47 0.64
N PHE A 54 9.23 26.13 1.12
CA PHE A 54 7.83 25.93 0.74
C PHE A 54 7.29 27.00 -0.23
N ASP A 55 8.08 27.99 -0.66
CA ASP A 55 7.62 29.05 -1.59
C ASP A 55 7.16 28.47 -2.94
N SER A 56 7.80 27.39 -3.39
CA SER A 56 7.42 26.66 -4.61
C SER A 56 6.17 25.79 -4.46
N LEU A 57 5.62 25.68 -3.24
CA LEU A 57 4.46 24.85 -2.97
C LEU A 57 3.17 25.58 -3.38
N THR A 58 2.47 24.98 -4.35
CA THR A 58 1.11 25.39 -4.74
C THR A 58 0.10 24.99 -3.67
N VAL A 59 -1.07 25.62 -3.67
CA VAL A 59 -2.16 25.22 -2.77
C VAL A 59 -2.72 23.88 -3.22
N LEU A 60 -2.84 22.92 -2.29
CA LEU A 60 -3.50 21.65 -2.55
C LEU A 60 -5.01 21.89 -2.67
N THR A 61 -5.56 21.70 -3.87
CA THR A 61 -6.98 21.93 -4.20
C THR A 61 -7.76 20.63 -4.36
N GLY A 62 -7.06 19.54 -4.66
CA GLY A 62 -7.70 18.25 -4.92
C GLY A 62 -6.71 17.15 -5.28
N SER A 63 -7.24 16.07 -5.88
CA SER A 63 -6.45 14.90 -6.26
C SER A 63 -5.57 15.16 -7.50
N GLU A 64 -5.94 16.13 -8.33
CA GLU A 64 -5.28 16.48 -9.59
C GLU A 64 -3.85 16.98 -9.38
N ASN A 65 -3.60 17.76 -8.33
CA ASN A 65 -2.29 18.32 -8.03
C ASN A 65 -1.58 17.58 -6.87
N TRP A 66 -2.21 16.58 -6.25
CA TRP A 66 -1.68 15.81 -5.13
C TRP A 66 -0.26 15.26 -5.36
N LYS A 67 -0.01 14.59 -6.50
CA LYS A 67 1.30 13.94 -6.75
C LYS A 67 2.44 14.94 -6.77
N MET A 68 2.26 16.05 -7.48
CA MET A 68 3.25 17.12 -7.54
C MET A 68 3.38 17.80 -6.18
N TRP A 69 2.26 18.11 -5.53
CA TRP A 69 2.25 18.71 -4.20
C TRP A 69 3.01 17.85 -3.17
N TYR A 70 2.72 16.55 -3.09
CA TYR A 70 3.39 15.60 -2.21
C TYR A 70 4.90 15.52 -2.48
N PHE A 71 5.30 15.55 -3.75
CA PHE A 71 6.72 15.58 -4.13
C PHE A 71 7.41 16.87 -3.65
N HIS A 72 6.79 18.03 -3.84
CA HIS A 72 7.32 19.32 -3.40
C HIS A 72 7.43 19.41 -1.87
N VAL A 73 6.41 18.95 -1.13
CA VAL A 73 6.45 18.90 0.34
C VAL A 73 7.59 18.02 0.84
N ASN A 74 7.74 16.80 0.33
CA ASN A 74 8.82 15.90 0.74
C ASN A 74 10.20 16.47 0.39
N SER A 75 10.31 17.14 -0.76
CA SER A 75 11.54 17.81 -1.18
C SER A 75 11.90 18.95 -0.23
N ALA A 76 10.94 19.81 0.13
CA ALA A 76 11.13 20.89 1.08
C ALA A 76 11.54 20.39 2.47
N LEU A 77 10.84 19.38 3.00
CA LEU A 77 11.17 18.75 4.28
C LEU A 77 12.58 18.14 4.28
N ARG A 78 13.00 17.53 3.16
CA ARG A 78 14.35 16.99 3.00
C ARG A 78 15.41 18.09 3.00
N VAL A 79 15.17 19.20 2.31
CA VAL A 79 16.07 20.36 2.28
C VAL A 79 16.23 20.95 3.68
N ILE A 80 15.12 21.17 4.39
CA ILE A 80 15.12 21.68 5.77
C ILE A 80 15.90 20.75 6.70
N ARG A 81 15.63 19.43 6.64
CA ARG A 81 16.33 18.45 7.46
C ARG A 81 17.83 18.46 7.21
N HIS A 82 18.23 18.49 5.94
CA HIS A 82 19.63 18.51 5.55
C HIS A 82 20.33 19.79 6.00
N GLN A 83 19.71 20.95 5.77
CA GLN A 83 20.26 22.24 6.18
C GLN A 83 20.39 22.34 7.71
N HIS A 84 19.38 21.91 8.45
CA HIS A 84 19.40 21.89 9.90
C HIS A 84 20.52 20.99 10.43
N PHE A 85 20.65 19.79 9.86
CA PHE A 85 21.69 18.84 10.25
C PHE A 85 23.10 19.36 9.93
N LYS A 86 23.28 19.98 8.76
CA LYS A 86 24.57 20.57 8.36
C LYS A 86 25.01 21.70 9.30
N SER A 87 24.07 22.48 9.83
CA SER A 87 24.38 23.64 10.69
C SER A 87 24.45 23.31 12.19
N SER A 88 23.68 22.34 12.66
CA SER A 88 23.59 22.01 14.10
C SER A 88 24.21 20.66 14.48
N GLY A 89 24.44 19.77 13.51
CA GLY A 89 24.79 18.36 13.76
C GLY A 89 23.62 17.52 14.30
N LEU A 90 22.43 18.13 14.47
CA LEU A 90 21.25 17.51 15.07
C LEU A 90 20.06 17.50 14.10
N HIS A 91 19.14 16.56 14.34
CA HIS A 91 17.85 16.57 13.64
C HIS A 91 16.99 17.76 14.08
N PRO A 92 16.06 18.23 13.22
CA PRO A 92 15.16 19.32 13.56
C PRO A 92 14.38 19.05 14.85
N GLY A 93 14.47 20.00 15.80
CA GLY A 93 13.67 19.99 17.03
C GLY A 93 12.20 20.36 16.79
N ASN A 94 11.40 20.33 17.87
CA ASN A 94 9.95 20.53 17.80
C ASN A 94 9.55 21.88 17.20
N THR A 95 10.30 22.96 17.47
CA THR A 95 10.02 24.30 16.91
C THR A 95 10.09 24.31 15.38
N VAL A 96 11.10 23.66 14.80
CA VAL A 96 11.27 23.57 13.34
C VAL A 96 10.19 22.67 12.74
N LYS A 97 9.83 21.57 13.40
CA LYS A 97 8.73 20.70 12.97
C LYS A 97 7.39 21.43 12.97
N LEU A 98 7.08 22.21 14.01
CA LEU A 98 5.86 23.00 14.10
C LEU A 98 5.80 24.10 13.04
N ALA A 99 6.92 24.75 12.76
CA ALA A 99 7.02 25.72 11.66
C ALA A 99 6.77 25.06 10.30
N CYS A 100 7.32 23.85 10.06
CA CYS A 100 7.03 23.09 8.86
C CYS A 100 5.55 22.70 8.77
N PHE A 101 4.96 22.26 9.88
CA PHE A 101 3.54 21.93 9.95
C PHE A 101 2.68 23.13 9.54
N THR A 102 2.93 24.29 10.13
CA THR A 102 2.20 25.54 9.83
C THR A 102 2.37 25.96 8.36
N ALA A 103 3.57 25.81 7.80
CA ALA A 103 3.82 26.12 6.39
C ALA A 103 3.09 25.16 5.45
N ILE A 104 2.96 23.88 5.82
CA ILE A 104 2.24 22.87 5.04
C ILE A 104 0.73 23.11 5.13
N THR A 105 0.18 23.32 6.32
CA THR A 105 -1.26 23.55 6.51
C THR A 105 -1.74 24.82 5.83
N GLY A 106 -0.93 25.89 5.83
CA GLY A 106 -1.21 27.11 5.08
C GLY A 106 -1.21 26.94 3.54
N LYS A 107 -0.84 25.76 3.03
CA LYS A 107 -0.82 25.41 1.60
C LYS A 107 -1.81 24.30 1.25
N ILE A 108 -2.83 24.11 2.09
CA ILE A 108 -3.95 23.20 1.88
C ILE A 108 -5.23 24.03 1.83
N ASP A 109 -6.11 23.76 0.86
CA ASP A 109 -7.42 24.41 0.78
C ASP A 109 -8.26 24.11 2.03
N ASP A 110 -8.95 25.11 2.57
CA ASP A 110 -9.80 25.00 3.76
C ASP A 110 -10.83 23.86 3.64
N LYS A 111 -11.33 23.59 2.44
CA LYS A 111 -12.27 22.48 2.16
C LYS A 111 -11.66 21.11 2.45
N ILE A 112 -10.35 20.96 2.30
CA ILE A 112 -9.63 19.74 2.64
C ILE A 112 -9.27 19.77 4.12
N MET A 113 -8.76 20.90 4.61
CA MET A 113 -8.25 21.08 5.97
C MET A 113 -9.33 20.88 7.05
N ILE A 114 -10.60 21.20 6.77
CA ILE A 114 -11.71 21.01 7.71
C ILE A 114 -11.84 19.57 8.23
N HIS A 115 -11.41 18.58 7.44
CA HIS A 115 -11.44 17.16 7.83
C HIS A 115 -10.24 16.73 8.68
N TYR A 116 -9.27 17.61 8.94
CA TYR A 116 -8.01 17.32 9.61
C TYR A 116 -7.66 18.34 10.70
N ILE A 117 -8.64 19.05 11.24
CA ILE A 117 -8.44 20.12 12.25
C ILE A 117 -7.76 19.57 13.53
N GLU A 118 -7.98 18.30 13.86
CA GLU A 118 -7.43 17.65 15.05
C GLU A 118 -5.97 17.18 14.87
N GLU A 119 -5.43 17.21 13.64
CA GLU A 119 -4.07 16.79 13.38
C GLU A 119 -3.06 17.85 13.84
N LEU A 120 -2.06 17.43 14.61
CA LEU A 120 -0.99 18.30 15.11
C LEU A 120 0.39 17.92 14.58
N ASP A 121 0.49 16.82 13.83
CA ASP A 121 1.74 16.34 13.23
C ASP A 121 1.65 16.38 11.70
N ALA A 122 2.67 17.01 11.09
CA ALA A 122 2.82 17.06 9.64
C ALA A 122 2.95 15.66 9.02
N ILE A 123 3.59 14.71 9.71
CA ILE A 123 3.82 13.37 9.17
C ILE A 123 2.50 12.59 9.10
N GLU A 124 1.71 12.59 10.17
CA GLU A 124 0.40 11.93 10.20
C GLU A 124 -0.59 12.61 9.25
N LEU A 125 -0.60 13.95 9.18
CA LEU A 125 -1.39 14.69 8.19
C LEU A 125 -1.05 14.26 6.76
N ILE A 126 0.23 14.24 6.39
CA ILE A 126 0.68 13.82 5.04
C ILE A 126 0.29 12.37 4.75
N LYS A 127 0.37 11.48 5.75
CA LYS A 127 -0.02 10.07 5.62
C LYS A 127 -1.52 9.90 5.37
N LYS A 128 -2.37 10.63 6.12
CA LYS A 128 -3.82 10.64 5.91
C LYS A 128 -4.22 11.24 4.56
N LEU A 129 -3.58 12.34 4.16
CA LEU A 129 -3.78 12.93 2.83
C LEU A 129 -3.34 11.95 1.73
N LYS A 130 -2.24 11.23 1.94
CA LYS A 130 -1.77 10.19 1.01
C LYS A 130 -2.77 9.05 0.88
N GLN A 131 -3.42 8.64 1.96
CA GLN A 131 -4.47 7.62 1.89
C GLN A 131 -5.67 8.13 1.07
N ARG A 132 -6.10 9.37 1.29
CA ARG A 132 -7.25 9.98 0.59
C ARG A 132 -7.01 10.25 -0.89
N PHE A 133 -5.83 10.75 -1.26
CA PHE A 133 -5.54 11.24 -2.61
C PHE A 133 -4.74 10.27 -3.48
N ASN A 134 -4.37 9.08 -2.97
CA ASN A 134 -3.65 8.11 -3.79
C ASN A 134 -4.61 7.42 -4.78
N PRO A 135 -4.47 7.65 -6.11
CA PRO A 135 -5.36 7.05 -7.10
C PRO A 135 -5.27 5.52 -7.17
N SER A 136 -4.23 4.92 -6.59
CA SER A 136 -4.15 3.46 -6.44
C SER A 136 -5.22 2.93 -5.49
N SER A 137 -5.69 3.71 -4.50
CA SER A 137 -6.80 3.28 -3.64
C SER A 137 -8.11 3.40 -4.42
N THR A 138 -8.42 4.53 -5.05
CA THR A 138 -9.70 4.74 -5.76
C THR A 138 -9.90 3.81 -6.97
N VAL A 139 -8.85 3.54 -7.76
CA VAL A 139 -8.92 2.58 -8.87
C VAL A 139 -9.03 1.15 -8.35
N GLN A 140 -8.34 0.80 -7.26
CA GLN A 140 -8.48 -0.51 -6.62
C GLN A 140 -9.83 -0.67 -5.93
N GLU A 141 -10.35 0.36 -5.27
CA GLU A 141 -11.69 0.43 -4.66
C GLU A 141 -12.76 0.14 -5.72
N SER A 142 -12.68 0.85 -6.84
CA SER A 142 -13.57 0.64 -7.98
C SER A 142 -13.41 -0.78 -8.56
N ASN A 143 -12.20 -1.32 -8.59
CA ASN A 143 -11.92 -2.67 -9.08
C ASN A 143 -12.43 -3.76 -8.13
N GLU A 144 -12.19 -3.65 -6.82
CA GLU A 144 -12.66 -4.61 -5.82
C GLU A 144 -14.18 -4.57 -5.68
N LEU A 145 -14.81 -3.39 -5.72
CA LEU A 145 -16.26 -3.28 -5.81
C LEU A 145 -16.77 -3.87 -7.12
N TRP A 146 -16.14 -3.58 -8.25
CA TRP A 146 -16.51 -4.19 -9.53
C TRP A 146 -16.39 -5.72 -9.49
N LYS A 147 -15.33 -6.28 -8.91
CA LYS A 147 -15.17 -7.73 -8.70
C LYS A 147 -16.29 -8.28 -7.83
N LEU A 148 -16.65 -7.58 -6.76
CA LEU A 148 -17.74 -7.97 -5.86
C LEU A 148 -19.07 -8.03 -6.61
N PHE A 149 -19.46 -6.98 -7.36
CA PHE A 149 -20.72 -6.96 -8.11
C PHE A 149 -20.77 -7.97 -9.27
N ASN A 150 -19.61 -8.26 -9.87
CA ASN A 150 -19.49 -9.20 -10.98
C ASN A 150 -19.09 -10.62 -10.54
N LEU A 151 -19.07 -10.89 -9.23
CA LEU A 151 -18.77 -12.22 -8.73
C LEU A 151 -19.84 -13.19 -9.22
N ARG A 152 -19.42 -14.24 -9.94
CA ARG A 152 -20.30 -15.26 -10.47
C ARG A 152 -19.62 -16.61 -10.28
N LYS A 153 -20.39 -17.56 -9.74
CA LYS A 153 -20.00 -18.96 -9.66
C LYS A 153 -21.19 -19.83 -10.02
N PRO A 154 -20.93 -21.04 -10.52
CA PRO A 154 -22.00 -22.00 -10.71
C PRO A 154 -22.66 -22.38 -9.38
N VAL A 155 -23.92 -22.80 -9.46
CA VAL A 155 -24.76 -23.10 -8.28
C VAL A 155 -24.15 -24.13 -7.34
N TRP A 156 -23.38 -25.10 -7.85
CA TRP A 156 -22.72 -26.12 -7.03
C TRP A 156 -21.51 -25.61 -6.23
N GLU A 157 -21.05 -24.38 -6.46
CA GLU A 157 -20.02 -23.69 -5.67
C GLU A 157 -20.58 -22.45 -4.96
N PHE A 158 -21.89 -22.47 -4.66
CA PHE A 158 -22.56 -21.33 -4.06
C PHE A 158 -22.04 -21.02 -2.64
N ASP A 159 -21.61 -22.03 -1.89
CA ASP A 159 -20.89 -21.85 -0.62
C ASP A 159 -19.61 -21.01 -0.79
N LYS A 160 -18.77 -21.38 -1.76
CA LYS A 160 -17.53 -20.66 -2.10
C LYS A 160 -17.81 -19.25 -2.60
N LEU A 161 -18.92 -19.04 -3.32
CA LEU A 161 -19.33 -17.71 -3.77
C LEU A 161 -19.58 -16.78 -2.58
N LEU A 162 -20.28 -17.28 -1.56
CA LEU A 162 -20.59 -16.52 -0.35
C LEU A 162 -19.34 -16.24 0.48
N ASP A 163 -18.43 -17.21 0.58
CA ASP A 163 -17.14 -17.05 1.26
C ASP A 163 -16.27 -15.99 0.56
N GLU A 164 -16.12 -16.07 -0.77
CA GLU A 164 -15.35 -15.09 -1.55
C GLU A 164 -15.96 -13.67 -1.47
N ALA A 165 -17.29 -13.55 -1.47
CA ALA A 165 -17.95 -12.26 -1.28
C ALA A 165 -17.67 -11.67 0.11
N GLN A 166 -17.66 -12.51 1.15
CA GLN A 166 -17.36 -12.09 2.52
C GLN A 166 -15.88 -11.69 2.68
N ASP A 167 -14.96 -12.42 2.07
CA ASP A 167 -13.52 -12.12 2.09
C ASP A 167 -13.18 -10.84 1.33
N LEU A 168 -13.81 -10.62 0.16
CA LEU A 168 -13.68 -9.37 -0.59
C LEU A 168 -14.22 -8.19 0.23
N TRP A 169 -15.36 -8.34 0.90
CA TRP A 169 -15.92 -7.30 1.76
C TRP A 169 -15.04 -7.00 2.97
N ALA A 170 -14.52 -8.02 3.66
CA ALA A 170 -13.58 -7.85 4.75
C ALA A 170 -12.30 -7.13 4.29
N SER A 171 -11.83 -7.43 3.08
CA SER A 171 -10.68 -6.76 2.47
C SER A 171 -10.96 -5.28 2.14
N ILE A 172 -12.18 -4.95 1.73
CA ILE A 172 -12.63 -3.56 1.51
C ILE A 172 -12.68 -2.80 2.84
N LYS A 173 -13.32 -3.36 3.88
CA LYS A 173 -13.41 -2.74 5.21
C LYS A 173 -12.06 -2.55 5.88
N LYS A 174 -11.14 -3.51 5.76
CA LYS A 174 -9.78 -3.41 6.33
C LYS A 174 -8.96 -2.26 5.73
N ARG A 175 -9.32 -1.79 4.54
CA ARG A 175 -8.62 -0.70 3.84
C ARG A 175 -9.21 0.69 4.16
N ASP A 176 -10.17 0.76 5.09
CA ASP A 176 -10.80 2.00 5.53
C ASP A 176 -11.51 2.75 4.39
N ILE A 177 -12.03 1.98 3.44
CA ILE A 177 -12.83 2.52 2.34
C ILE A 177 -14.24 2.76 2.90
N ASP A 178 -14.72 4.00 2.81
CA ASP A 178 -16.04 4.43 3.27
C ASP A 178 -17.17 3.90 2.36
N VAL A 179 -17.38 2.58 2.42
CA VAL A 179 -18.49 1.90 1.74
C VAL A 179 -19.51 1.47 2.79
N SER A 180 -20.76 1.90 2.62
CA SER A 180 -21.85 1.53 3.50
C SER A 180 -22.19 0.04 3.41
N ASP A 181 -22.62 -0.55 4.52
CA ASP A 181 -23.03 -1.96 4.58
C ASP A 181 -24.23 -2.27 3.66
N GLN A 182 -25.02 -1.25 3.34
CA GLN A 182 -26.12 -1.34 2.36
C GLN A 182 -25.62 -1.66 0.94
N VAL A 183 -24.44 -1.14 0.55
CA VAL A 183 -23.83 -1.44 -0.74
C VAL A 183 -23.42 -2.91 -0.81
N PHE A 184 -22.88 -3.45 0.28
CA PHE A 184 -22.55 -4.87 0.36
C PHE A 184 -23.80 -5.75 0.30
N TYR A 185 -24.85 -5.40 1.04
CA TYR A 185 -26.13 -6.10 0.94
C TYR A 185 -26.67 -6.12 -0.50
N SER A 186 -26.66 -4.96 -1.17
CA SER A 186 -27.13 -4.83 -2.56
C SER A 186 -26.29 -5.66 -3.53
N ALA A 187 -24.96 -5.67 -3.36
CA ALA A 187 -24.06 -6.50 -4.15
C ALA A 187 -24.34 -7.99 -3.93
N LEU A 188 -24.54 -8.40 -2.67
CA LEU A 188 -24.86 -9.77 -2.30
C LEU A 188 -26.16 -10.24 -2.98
N VAL A 189 -27.24 -9.45 -2.93
CA VAL A 189 -28.49 -9.76 -3.63
C VAL A 189 -28.28 -9.91 -5.14
N GLY A 190 -27.43 -9.06 -5.73
CA GLY A 190 -27.13 -9.08 -7.17
C GLY A 190 -26.27 -10.27 -7.65
N ILE A 191 -25.49 -10.90 -6.76
CA ILE A 191 -24.65 -12.05 -7.12
C ILE A 191 -25.33 -13.41 -6.87
N ILE A 192 -26.41 -13.41 -6.07
CA ILE A 192 -27.14 -14.63 -5.72
C ILE A 192 -27.86 -15.20 -6.96
N PRO A 193 -27.70 -16.50 -7.26
CA PRO A 193 -28.44 -17.15 -8.33
C PRO A 193 -29.97 -17.05 -8.12
N PRO A 194 -30.77 -16.92 -9.19
CA PRO A 194 -32.23 -16.78 -9.10
C PRO A 194 -32.93 -17.85 -8.24
N HIS A 195 -32.39 -19.07 -8.22
CA HIS A 195 -32.91 -20.18 -7.40
C HIS A 195 -32.98 -19.88 -5.90
N TYR A 196 -32.18 -18.95 -5.38
CA TYR A 196 -32.14 -18.59 -3.96
C TYR A 196 -32.78 -17.23 -3.66
N HIS A 197 -33.38 -16.55 -4.64
CA HIS A 197 -34.01 -15.23 -4.44
C HIS A 197 -35.15 -15.28 -3.40
N PHE A 198 -35.83 -16.41 -3.26
CA PHE A 198 -36.86 -16.58 -2.23
C PHE A 198 -36.30 -16.42 -0.80
N VAL A 199 -35.03 -16.76 -0.57
CA VAL A 199 -34.36 -16.59 0.72
C VAL A 199 -34.15 -15.11 1.01
N CYS A 200 -33.79 -14.33 -0.01
CA CYS A 200 -33.66 -12.88 0.09
C CYS A 200 -35.02 -12.25 0.44
N SER A 201 -36.08 -12.56 -0.33
CA SER A 201 -37.41 -12.00 -0.08
C SER A 201 -37.97 -12.39 1.30
N SER A 202 -37.72 -13.63 1.74
CA SER A 202 -38.10 -14.08 3.09
C SER A 202 -37.35 -13.32 4.17
N TYR A 203 -36.05 -13.06 3.98
CA TYR A 203 -35.27 -12.24 4.90
C TYR A 203 -35.77 -10.80 4.95
N GLU A 204 -35.98 -10.16 3.80
CA GLU A 204 -36.50 -8.81 3.69
C GLU A 204 -37.84 -8.67 4.41
N ALA A 205 -38.77 -9.60 4.19
CA ALA A 205 -40.05 -9.62 4.88
C ALA A 205 -39.90 -9.73 6.41
N THR A 206 -38.90 -10.48 6.92
CA THR A 206 -38.64 -10.55 8.37
C THR A 206 -38.09 -9.25 8.95
N VAL A 207 -37.24 -8.54 8.19
CA VAL A 207 -36.69 -7.25 8.61
C VAL A 207 -37.76 -6.16 8.55
N ASP A 208 -38.58 -6.15 7.51
CA ASP A 208 -39.68 -5.19 7.32
C ASP A 208 -40.76 -5.37 8.38
N ALA A 209 -41.10 -6.61 8.73
CA ALA A 209 -42.04 -6.90 9.81
C ALA A 209 -41.49 -6.40 11.16
N ALA A 210 -40.19 -6.64 11.44
CA ALA A 210 -39.55 -6.14 12.66
C ALA A 210 -39.50 -4.60 12.67
N ALA A 211 -39.27 -3.96 11.52
CA ALA A 211 -39.25 -2.52 11.36
C ALA A 211 -40.65 -1.90 11.51
N ALA A 212 -41.71 -2.59 11.07
CA ALA A 212 -43.09 -2.14 11.25
C ALA A 212 -43.53 -2.18 12.72
N THR A 213 -43.00 -3.11 13.51
CA THR A 213 -43.23 -3.20 14.97
C THR A 213 -42.26 -2.36 15.80
N TRP A 214 -41.29 -1.71 15.16
CA TRP A 214 -40.28 -0.90 15.83
C TRP A 214 -40.89 0.42 16.30
N ASP A 215 -41.25 0.48 17.58
CA ASP A 215 -41.65 1.73 18.24
C ASP A 215 -40.46 2.36 18.96
N THR A 216 -40.28 3.68 18.78
CA THR A 216 -39.15 4.43 19.33
C THR A 216 -39.28 4.61 20.86
N THR A 217 -40.48 4.37 21.41
CA THR A 217 -40.82 4.58 22.82
C THR A 217 -40.42 3.44 23.77
N THR A 218 -40.17 2.22 23.27
CA THR A 218 -39.71 1.04 24.05
C THR A 218 -38.24 0.70 23.81
N ALA A 219 -37.51 1.56 23.08
CA ALA A 219 -36.13 1.36 22.64
C ALA A 219 -35.09 1.61 23.75
N ALA A 220 -35.18 0.88 24.87
CA ALA A 220 -34.19 1.00 25.94
C ALA A 220 -32.82 0.39 25.57
N GLU A 221 -32.68 -0.37 24.48
CA GLU A 221 -31.36 -0.95 24.12
C GLU A 221 -31.21 -1.51 22.68
N GLY A 222 -32.19 -1.29 21.79
CA GLY A 222 -32.16 -1.88 20.43
C GLY A 222 -31.82 -0.87 19.33
N GLU A 223 -30.98 -1.27 18.38
CA GLU A 223 -30.83 -0.56 17.11
C GLU A 223 -32.02 -0.83 16.19
N LYS A 224 -32.36 0.13 15.31
CA LYS A 224 -33.38 -0.05 14.27
C LYS A 224 -33.08 -1.33 13.45
N PRO A 225 -34.08 -2.13 13.07
CA PRO A 225 -33.89 -3.25 12.16
C PRO A 225 -33.30 -2.74 10.83
N VAL A 226 -32.11 -3.22 10.48
CA VAL A 226 -31.39 -2.87 9.24
C VAL A 226 -31.07 -4.16 8.50
N TYR A 227 -31.07 -4.10 7.18
CA TYR A 227 -30.64 -5.22 6.34
C TYR A 227 -29.15 -5.52 6.58
N ARG A 228 -28.89 -6.61 7.28
CA ARG A 228 -27.54 -7.10 7.53
C ARG A 228 -27.19 -8.20 6.54
N ALA A 229 -26.11 -8.01 5.78
CA ALA A 229 -25.64 -8.99 4.80
C ALA A 229 -25.15 -10.30 5.46
N VAL A 230 -24.56 -10.21 6.66
CA VAL A 230 -24.08 -11.39 7.42
C VAL A 230 -25.21 -12.36 7.74
N ASP A 231 -26.37 -11.83 8.16
CA ASP A 231 -27.55 -12.65 8.49
C ASP A 231 -28.14 -13.30 7.24
N LEU A 232 -28.12 -12.59 6.11
CA LEU A 232 -28.53 -13.16 4.81
C LEU A 232 -27.58 -14.29 4.37
N ILE A 233 -26.26 -14.12 4.49
CA ILE A 233 -25.27 -15.17 4.17
C ILE A 233 -25.52 -16.43 5.01
N ALA A 234 -25.77 -16.28 6.31
CA ALA A 234 -26.04 -17.42 7.19
C ALA A 234 -27.28 -18.21 6.74
N ARG A 235 -28.36 -17.51 6.37
CA ARG A 235 -29.59 -18.13 5.84
C ARG A 235 -29.35 -18.84 4.50
N LEU A 236 -28.59 -18.21 3.59
CA LEU A 236 -28.24 -18.79 2.29
C LEU A 236 -27.37 -20.04 2.42
N LYS A 237 -26.37 -20.03 3.31
CA LYS A 237 -25.53 -21.22 3.59
C LYS A 237 -26.36 -22.37 4.16
N LYS A 238 -27.33 -22.08 5.03
CA LYS A 238 -28.25 -23.08 5.57
C LYS A 238 -29.10 -23.71 4.47
N GLU A 239 -29.71 -22.90 3.61
CA GLU A 239 -30.52 -23.40 2.50
C GLU A 239 -29.70 -24.17 1.46
N PHE A 240 -28.48 -23.71 1.15
CA PHE A 240 -27.56 -24.46 0.29
C PHE A 240 -27.23 -25.84 0.88
N THR A 241 -27.01 -25.91 2.20
CA THR A 241 -26.78 -27.19 2.88
C THR A 241 -27.99 -28.11 2.77
N ASN A 242 -29.20 -27.58 2.96
CA ASN A 242 -30.45 -28.34 2.79
C ASN A 242 -30.60 -28.86 1.35
N TYR A 243 -30.30 -28.02 0.36
CA TYR A 243 -30.29 -28.41 -1.05
C TYR A 243 -29.30 -29.52 -1.33
N CYS A 244 -28.05 -29.40 -0.86
CA CYS A 244 -27.02 -30.43 -1.02
C CYS A 244 -27.41 -31.77 -0.38
N LEU A 245 -28.04 -31.75 0.80
CA LEU A 245 -28.55 -32.95 1.47
C LEU A 245 -29.68 -33.61 0.67
N SER A 246 -30.59 -32.80 0.13
CA SER A 246 -31.74 -33.28 -0.67
C SER A 246 -31.32 -33.81 -2.04
N ASN A 247 -30.25 -33.24 -2.62
CA ASN A 247 -29.76 -33.56 -3.96
C ASN A 247 -28.45 -34.38 -3.94
N ALA A 248 -28.10 -34.99 -2.80
CA ALA A 248 -26.88 -35.78 -2.62
C ALA A 248 -26.74 -36.97 -3.58
N ARG A 249 -27.84 -37.41 -4.20
CA ARG A 249 -27.84 -38.48 -5.23
C ARG A 249 -27.52 -37.98 -6.64
N THR A 250 -27.63 -36.68 -6.90
CA THR A 250 -27.55 -36.10 -8.25
C THR A 250 -26.18 -35.50 -8.57
N TYR A 251 -25.37 -35.17 -7.54
CA TYR A 251 -24.01 -34.68 -7.71
C TYR A 251 -23.06 -35.45 -6.79
N PRO A 252 -22.31 -36.44 -7.31
CA PRO A 252 -21.31 -37.13 -6.51
C PRO A 252 -20.20 -36.14 -6.16
N SER A 253 -20.06 -35.87 -4.86
CA SER A 253 -18.88 -35.20 -4.31
C SER A 253 -17.64 -35.95 -4.80
N LYS A 254 -16.81 -35.29 -5.62
CA LYS A 254 -15.52 -35.85 -6.05
C LYS A 254 -14.69 -36.06 -4.80
N LYS A 255 -14.64 -37.31 -4.33
CA LYS A 255 -13.66 -37.75 -3.34
C LYS A 255 -12.29 -37.37 -3.88
N SER A 256 -11.55 -36.62 -3.08
CA SER A 256 -10.13 -36.34 -3.25
C SER A 256 -9.38 -37.58 -3.70
N ASP A 257 -8.66 -37.48 -4.82
CA ASP A 257 -7.70 -38.50 -5.26
C ASP A 257 -6.63 -38.67 -4.18
N LYS A 258 -6.85 -39.66 -3.31
CA LYS A 258 -5.80 -40.19 -2.45
C LYS A 258 -4.89 -41.00 -3.36
N LYS A 259 -3.74 -40.40 -3.69
CA LYS A 259 -2.61 -40.99 -4.39
C LYS A 259 -2.22 -42.31 -3.72
N SER A 260 -2.73 -43.43 -4.23
CA SER A 260 -2.29 -44.77 -3.86
C SER A 260 -0.94 -45.03 -4.51
N SER A 261 0.14 -44.80 -3.76
CA SER A 261 1.45 -45.33 -4.07
C SER A 261 1.40 -46.86 -3.96
N SER A 262 1.30 -47.56 -5.08
CA SER A 262 1.56 -49.00 -5.14
C SER A 262 3.08 -49.21 -5.10
N THR A 263 3.59 -49.51 -3.92
CA THR A 263 4.94 -50.07 -3.71
C THR A 263 5.03 -51.41 -4.44
N SER A 264 5.89 -51.47 -5.45
CA SER A 264 6.37 -52.72 -6.04
C SER A 264 7.32 -53.40 -5.05
N GLN A 265 6.93 -54.55 -4.52
CA GLN A 265 7.85 -55.57 -4.03
C GLN A 265 7.58 -56.85 -4.81
N GLY A 266 8.40 -57.09 -5.84
CA GLY A 266 8.60 -58.41 -6.40
C GLY A 266 9.59 -59.18 -5.52
N SER A 267 9.20 -60.36 -5.07
CA SER A 267 10.12 -61.36 -4.52
C SER A 267 9.85 -62.69 -5.21
N ALA A 268 10.90 -63.15 -5.92
CA ALA A 268 11.29 -64.51 -6.24
C ALA A 268 10.21 -65.56 -6.53
N GLN A 269 10.23 -66.07 -7.77
CA GLN A 269 10.71 -67.43 -8.06
C GLN A 269 11.08 -67.57 -9.55
#